data_AF-A0A2Z6NHB4-F1
#
_entry.id   AF-A0A2Z6NHB4-F1
#
_cell.length_a   1.000
_cell.length_b   1.000
_cell.length_c   1.000
_cell.angle_alpha   90.00
_cell.angle_beta   90.00
_cell.angle_gamma   90.00
#
_symmetry.space_group_name_H-M   'P 1'
#
loop_
_entity.id
_entity.type
_entity.pdbx_description
1 polymer ?
#
loop_
_entity_poly.entity_id
_entity_poly.type
_entity_poly.pdbx_seq_one_letter_code
_entity_poly.pdbx_strand_id
1 'polypeptide(L)'
;MASSISIHSMLIGVMIISSLVTTCSANFYQDFDLTWGDHRAKIFNGGQLLSLSLDKVSGSGFQSKKEYLFGRIDMQLKLVAGNSAGTVTAYYNNELDAYGRRRLRWVQKYFMIYNYCNDLKRFPQGIPAECRRSRF
;
A
#
# COMPACT_ATOMS: atom_id res chain seq x y z
N MET A 1 -1.57 -54.63 2.97
CA MET A 1 -0.29 -54.05 2.49
C MET A 1 -0.51 -52.95 1.46
N ALA A 2 -1.32 -53.15 0.41
CA ALA A 2 -1.61 -52.13 -0.61
C ALA A 2 -2.26 -50.82 -0.06
N SER A 3 -3.15 -50.93 0.94
CA SER A 3 -3.81 -49.76 1.55
C SER A 3 -2.85 -48.86 2.33
N SER A 4 -1.88 -49.43 3.04
CA SER A 4 -0.88 -48.67 3.81
C SER A 4 0.07 -47.89 2.89
N ILE A 5 0.47 -48.50 1.75
CA ILE A 5 1.33 -47.87 0.75
C ILE A 5 0.64 -46.68 0.09
N SER A 6 -0.66 -46.79 -0.21
CA SER A 6 -1.48 -45.70 -0.76
C SER A 6 -1.62 -44.53 0.21
N ILE A 7 -1.75 -44.79 1.52
CA ILE A 7 -1.82 -43.74 2.55
C ILE A 7 -0.48 -43.01 2.69
N HIS A 8 0.65 -43.73 2.67
CA HIS A 8 1.97 -43.10 2.74
C HIS A 8 2.27 -42.24 1.50
N SER A 9 1.91 -42.72 0.32
CA SER A 9 2.08 -41.94 -0.92
C SER A 9 1.16 -40.71 -0.97
N MET A 10 -0.07 -40.80 -0.44
CA MET A 10 -0.91 -39.61 -0.23
C MET A 10 -0.29 -38.63 0.79
N LEU A 11 0.22 -39.10 1.93
CA LEU A 11 0.83 -38.26 2.95
C LEU A 11 2.08 -37.52 2.44
N ILE A 12 2.92 -38.21 1.67
CA ILE A 12 4.09 -37.62 1.02
C ILE A 12 3.64 -36.55 0.01
N GLY A 13 2.60 -36.83 -0.78
CA GLY A 13 2.03 -35.85 -1.71
C GLY A 13 1.51 -34.59 -1.02
N VAL A 14 0.82 -34.72 0.11
CA VAL A 14 0.30 -33.60 0.91
C VAL A 14 1.44 -32.77 1.52
N MET A 15 2.49 -33.42 2.04
CA MET A 15 3.68 -32.73 2.58
C MET A 15 4.39 -31.90 1.50
N ILE A 16 4.56 -32.45 0.29
CA ILE A 16 5.20 -31.74 -0.82
C ILE A 16 4.36 -30.53 -1.27
N ILE A 17 3.03 -30.67 -1.37
CA ILE A 17 2.14 -29.56 -1.73
C ILE A 17 2.16 -28.45 -0.68
N SER A 18 2.26 -28.79 0.62
CA SER A 18 2.35 -27.81 1.70
C SER A 18 3.65 -27.00 1.70
N SER A 19 4.75 -27.58 1.22
CA SER A 19 6.06 -26.91 1.13
C SER A 19 6.19 -25.93 -0.05
N LEU A 20 5.27 -25.99 -1.02
CA LEU A 20 5.25 -25.12 -2.21
C LEU A 20 4.50 -23.80 -1.98
N VAL A 21 3.91 -23.59 -0.80
CA VAL A 21 3.17 -22.37 -0.50
C VAL A 21 4.16 -21.26 -0.13
N THR A 22 4.58 -20.46 -1.11
CA THR A 22 5.40 -19.26 -0.85
C THR A 22 4.57 -18.25 -0.07
N THR A 23 4.97 -17.98 1.17
CA THR A 23 4.38 -16.89 1.95
C THR A 23 4.95 -15.56 1.45
N CYS A 24 4.15 -14.76 0.76
CA CYS A 24 4.49 -13.37 0.48
C CYS A 24 4.33 -12.57 1.78
N SER A 25 5.43 -12.32 2.50
CA SER A 25 5.45 -11.35 3.61
C SER A 25 5.91 -10.01 3.06
N ALA A 26 5.18 -8.93 3.39
CA ALA A 26 5.66 -7.58 3.15
C ALA A 26 6.96 -7.32 3.91
N ASN A 27 7.82 -6.46 3.36
CA ASN A 27 9.12 -6.14 3.95
C ASN A 27 9.44 -4.65 3.81
N PHE A 28 9.59 -3.96 4.95
CA PHE A 28 9.84 -2.52 4.98
C PHE A 28 11.11 -2.09 4.24
N TYR A 29 12.15 -2.93 4.17
CA TYR A 29 13.35 -2.60 3.38
C TYR A 29 13.10 -2.55 1.88
N GLN A 30 12.13 -3.31 1.38
CA GLN A 30 11.85 -3.40 -0.05
C GLN A 30 10.86 -2.33 -0.50
N ASP A 31 9.93 -1.95 0.38
CA ASP A 31 8.78 -1.14 0.01
C ASP A 31 8.88 0.35 0.40
N PHE A 32 9.68 0.69 1.42
CA PHE A 32 9.74 2.04 1.99
C PHE A 32 11.16 2.56 2.18
N ASP A 33 11.31 3.88 2.07
CA ASP A 33 12.51 4.64 2.40
C ASP A 33 12.29 5.46 3.68
N LEU A 34 13.33 5.57 4.50
CA LEU A 34 13.35 6.45 5.67
C LEU A 34 13.73 7.85 5.20
N THR A 35 12.77 8.78 5.21
CA THR A 35 12.91 10.11 4.60
C THR A 35 13.61 11.10 5.53
N TRP A 36 13.33 11.04 6.82
CA TRP A 36 14.00 11.85 7.84
C TRP A 36 13.98 11.14 9.19
N GLY A 37 14.83 11.62 10.10
CA GLY A 37 14.88 11.13 11.47
C GLY A 37 16.20 10.46 11.84
N ASP A 38 17.07 10.18 10.88
CA ASP A 38 18.40 9.61 11.14
C ASP A 38 18.29 8.37 12.05
N HIS A 39 18.88 8.36 13.25
CA HIS A 39 18.75 7.27 14.21
C HIS A 39 17.35 7.11 14.86
N ARG A 40 16.40 8.02 14.61
CA ARG A 40 15.01 7.99 15.12
C ARG A 40 14.04 7.21 14.23
N ALA A 41 14.48 6.77 13.06
CA ALA A 41 13.74 5.84 12.21
C ALA A 41 14.54 4.54 12.11
N LYS A 42 13.95 3.41 12.52
CA LYS A 42 14.64 2.12 12.46
C LYS A 42 13.72 1.01 12.00
N ILE A 43 14.27 0.13 11.16
CA ILE A 43 13.62 -1.10 10.74
C ILE A 43 14.25 -2.26 11.50
N PHE A 44 13.41 -3.06 12.15
CA PHE A 44 13.77 -4.21 12.98
C PHE A 44 13.24 -5.51 12.38
N ASN A 45 13.63 -6.64 13.00
CA ASN A 45 13.13 -7.98 12.67
C ASN A 45 13.25 -8.31 11.17
N GLY A 46 14.38 -7.96 10.56
CA GLY A 46 14.63 -8.26 9.15
C GLY A 46 13.66 -7.57 8.16
N GLY A 47 12.98 -6.49 8.57
CA GLY A 47 12.05 -5.76 7.70
C GLY A 47 10.58 -5.85 8.11
N GLN A 48 10.27 -6.48 9.24
CA GLN A 48 8.88 -6.71 9.67
C GLN A 48 8.33 -5.61 10.59
N LEU A 49 9.20 -4.81 11.23
CA LEU A 49 8.77 -3.75 12.15
C LEU A 49 9.50 -2.45 11.84
N LEU A 50 8.74 -1.40 11.55
CA LEU A 50 9.23 -0.03 11.44
C LEU A 50 8.91 0.73 12.71
N SER A 51 9.93 1.35 13.32
CA SER A 51 9.80 2.18 14.51
C SER A 51 10.19 3.62 14.21
N LEU A 52 9.32 4.53 14.62
CA LEU A 52 9.55 5.97 14.58
C LEU A 52 9.64 6.50 16.01
N SER A 53 10.62 7.35 16.29
CA SER A 53 10.72 8.09 17.54
C SER A 53 10.73 9.60 17.33
N LEU A 54 10.26 10.30 18.36
CA LEU A 54 10.25 11.75 18.45
C LEU A 54 10.99 12.13 19.73
N ASP A 55 11.92 13.07 19.61
CA ASP A 55 12.60 13.70 20.74
C ASP A 55 12.37 15.22 20.71
N LYS A 56 13.04 15.94 21.62
CA LYS A 56 12.91 17.41 21.70
C LYS A 56 13.51 18.14 20.50
N VAL A 57 14.38 17.48 19.73
CA VAL A 57 15.09 18.07 18.61
C VAL A 57 14.28 17.89 17.33
N SER A 58 13.79 16.68 17.05
CA SER A 58 13.05 16.39 15.82
C SER A 58 12.36 15.00 15.88
N GLY A 59 11.46 14.74 14.93
CA GLY A 59 10.77 13.46 14.75
C GLY A 59 11.43 12.56 13.72
N SER A 60 10.65 11.65 13.15
CA SER A 60 11.07 10.78 12.06
C SER A 60 9.93 10.43 11.11
N GLY A 61 10.27 9.94 9.93
CA GLY A 61 9.29 9.61 8.90
C GLY A 61 9.82 8.68 7.83
N PHE A 62 8.88 8.19 7.02
CA PHE A 62 9.14 7.26 5.94
C PHE A 62 8.20 7.56 4.76
N GLN A 63 8.56 7.08 3.58
CA GLN A 63 7.78 7.20 2.36
C GLN A 63 7.88 5.91 1.54
N SER A 64 6.87 5.60 0.75
CA SER A 64 6.95 4.48 -0.19
C SER A 64 7.99 4.77 -1.28
N LYS A 65 8.76 3.74 -1.66
CA LYS A 65 9.74 3.82 -2.76
C LYS A 65 9.10 4.08 -4.11
N LYS A 66 7.85 3.62 -4.26
CA LYS A 66 7.08 3.70 -5.49
C LYS A 66 5.85 4.57 -5.27
N GLU A 67 5.46 5.25 -6.34
CA GLU A 67 4.20 5.96 -6.43
C GLU A 67 3.12 5.03 -6.97
N TYR A 68 1.93 5.11 -6.39
CA TYR A 68 0.79 4.30 -6.78
C TYR A 68 -0.37 5.22 -7.16
N LEU A 69 -0.95 4.96 -8.33
CA LEU A 69 -2.10 5.72 -8.83
C LEU A 69 -3.39 5.31 -8.10
N PHE A 70 -3.57 4.00 -7.93
CA PHE A 70 -4.68 3.39 -7.20
C PHE A 70 -4.13 2.21 -6.42
N GLY A 71 -4.73 1.91 -5.28
CA GLY A 71 -4.34 0.78 -4.47
C GLY A 71 -5.05 0.78 -3.13
N ARG A 72 -4.97 -0.37 -2.45
CA ARG A 72 -5.31 -0.50 -1.04
C ARG A 72 -4.00 -0.63 -0.27
N ILE A 73 -3.84 0.16 0.77
CA ILE A 73 -2.67 0.10 1.63
C ILE A 73 -3.16 -0.04 3.06
N ASP A 74 -2.82 -1.17 3.67
CA ASP A 74 -3.16 -1.48 5.05
C ASP A 74 -1.85 -1.53 5.85
N MET A 75 -1.85 -0.93 7.05
CA MET A 75 -0.73 -0.99 7.98
C MET A 75 -1.24 -1.27 9.39
N GLN A 76 -0.48 -2.06 10.14
CA GLN A 76 -0.70 -2.22 11.57
C GLN A 76 0.11 -1.16 12.32
N LEU A 77 -0.58 -0.29 13.05
CA LEU A 77 0.05 0.79 13.80
C LEU A 77 -0.10 0.57 15.30
N LYS A 78 1.00 0.74 16.03
CA LYS A 78 1.01 0.84 17.49
C LYS A 78 1.44 2.24 17.88
N LEU A 79 0.56 2.96 18.58
CA LEU A 79 0.81 4.32 19.02
C LEU A 79 1.72 4.38 20.27
N VAL A 80 2.26 5.57 20.54
CA VAL A 80 3.06 5.86 21.72
C VAL A 80 2.23 5.65 22.99
N ALA A 81 2.83 4.99 23.99
CA ALA A 81 2.18 4.75 25.28
C ALA A 81 2.39 5.93 26.25
N GLY A 82 1.49 6.06 27.24
CA GLY A 82 1.60 7.07 28.29
C GLY A 82 1.06 8.45 27.87
N ASN A 83 1.61 9.53 28.44
CA ASN A 83 1.23 10.89 28.07
C ASN A 83 1.85 11.26 26.72
N SER A 84 0.99 11.41 25.70
CA SER A 84 1.39 11.80 24.34
C SER A 84 0.75 13.13 23.91
N ALA A 85 0.43 14.01 24.87
CA ALA A 85 -0.13 15.33 24.57
C ALA A 85 0.78 16.11 23.60
N GLY A 86 0.19 16.66 22.54
CA GLY A 86 0.91 17.41 21.51
C GLY A 86 1.71 16.56 20.50
N THR A 87 1.68 15.23 20.60
CA THR A 87 2.31 14.35 19.61
C THR A 87 1.33 13.97 18.51
N VAL A 88 1.77 14.00 17.26
CA VAL A 88 0.99 13.55 16.10
C VAL A 88 1.70 12.36 15.44
N THR A 89 1.01 11.24 15.35
CA THR A 89 1.40 10.11 14.50
C THR A 89 0.43 10.04 13.33
N ALA A 90 0.94 10.24 12.12
CA ALA A 90 0.12 10.29 10.92
C ALA A 90 0.59 9.26 9.91
N TYR A 91 -0.38 8.64 9.23
CA TYR A 91 -0.17 7.77 8.09
C TYR A 91 -1.20 8.16 7.03
N TYR A 92 -0.73 8.62 5.88
CA TYR A 92 -1.58 9.13 4.80
C TYR A 92 -0.89 8.96 3.45
N ASN A 93 -1.68 9.04 2.39
CA ASN A 93 -1.20 8.97 1.01
C ASN A 93 -0.98 10.39 0.48
N ASN A 94 0.16 10.60 -0.17
CA ASN A 94 0.46 11.85 -0.85
C ASN A 94 -0.24 11.88 -2.22
N GLU A 95 -0.65 13.08 -2.64
CA GLU A 95 -1.13 13.29 -4.00
C GLU A 95 0.00 13.10 -5.03
N LEU A 96 -0.38 12.82 -6.27
CA LEU A 96 0.56 12.76 -7.38
C LEU A 96 1.22 14.11 -7.62
N ASP A 97 2.53 14.04 -7.88
CA ASP A 97 3.32 15.19 -8.26
C ASP A 97 2.84 15.81 -9.59
N ALA A 98 3.42 16.96 -9.96
CA ALA A 98 3.03 17.66 -11.18
C ALA A 98 3.31 16.84 -12.46
N TYR A 99 4.35 16.01 -12.46
CA TYR A 99 4.72 15.19 -13.60
C TYR A 99 3.77 14.01 -13.79
N GLY A 100 3.47 13.28 -12.73
CA GLY A 100 2.48 12.22 -12.65
C GLY A 100 1.10 12.70 -13.08
N ARG A 101 0.66 13.88 -12.60
CA ARG A 101 -0.59 14.51 -13.08
C ARG A 101 -0.57 14.84 -14.58
N ARG A 102 0.55 15.30 -15.13
CA ARG A 102 0.68 15.53 -16.58
C ARG A 102 0.61 14.22 -17.38
N ARG A 103 1.28 13.17 -16.89
CA ARG A 103 1.22 11.83 -17.50
C ARG A 103 -0.18 11.26 -17.49
N LEU A 104 -0.91 11.39 -16.39
CA LEU A 104 -2.31 10.98 -16.32
C LEU A 104 -3.18 11.73 -17.32
N ARG A 105 -3.02 13.05 -17.44
CA ARG A 105 -3.74 13.84 -18.44
C ARG A 105 -3.43 13.38 -19.87
N TRP A 106 -2.18 13.02 -20.15
CA TRP A 106 -1.81 12.46 -21.45
C TRP A 106 -2.47 11.10 -21.69
N VAL A 107 -2.45 10.19 -20.70
CA VAL A 107 -3.12 8.88 -20.81
C VAL A 107 -4.63 9.05 -21.01
N GLN A 108 -5.27 9.90 -20.22
CA GLN A 108 -6.70 10.22 -20.39
C GLN A 108 -6.99 10.83 -21.77
N LYS A 109 -6.09 11.64 -22.33
CA LYS A 109 -6.29 12.24 -23.65
C LYS A 109 -6.19 11.24 -24.79
N TYR A 110 -5.26 10.29 -24.72
CA TYR A 110 -4.93 9.41 -25.87
C TYR A 110 -5.46 7.99 -25.74
N PHE A 111 -5.74 7.50 -24.52
CA PHE A 111 -6.11 6.11 -24.26
C PHE A 111 -7.48 5.96 -23.58
N MET A 112 -8.14 7.06 -23.19
CA MET A 112 -9.50 6.98 -22.66
C MET A 112 -10.48 6.72 -23.80
N ILE A 113 -10.96 5.48 -23.88
CA ILE A 113 -11.95 5.05 -24.88
C ILE A 113 -13.37 5.53 -24.57
N TYR A 114 -13.64 5.86 -23.30
CA TYR A 114 -14.96 6.25 -22.83
C TYR A 114 -14.83 7.11 -21.58
N ASN A 115 -15.53 8.24 -21.57
CA ASN A 115 -15.63 9.12 -20.39
C ASN A 115 -17.08 9.16 -19.92
N TYR A 116 -17.37 8.37 -18.89
CA TYR A 116 -18.66 8.31 -18.21
C TYR A 116 -19.21 9.69 -17.82
N CYS A 117 -18.34 10.59 -17.35
CA CYS A 117 -18.73 11.92 -16.89
C CYS A 117 -19.09 12.89 -18.03
N ASN A 118 -18.78 12.53 -19.28
CA ASN A 118 -19.15 13.29 -20.47
C ASN A 118 -20.23 12.60 -21.31
N ASP A 119 -20.75 11.43 -20.90
CA ASP A 119 -21.77 10.70 -21.63
C ASP A 119 -23.19 11.24 -21.31
N LEU A 120 -23.52 12.39 -21.90
CA LEU A 120 -24.86 12.98 -21.80
C LEU A 120 -25.93 12.15 -22.51
N LYS A 121 -25.55 11.26 -23.43
CA LYS A 121 -26.49 10.36 -24.12
C LYS A 121 -27.02 9.31 -23.15
N ARG A 122 -26.16 8.81 -22.26
CA ARG A 122 -26.54 7.89 -21.19
C ARG A 122 -27.24 8.59 -20.02
N PHE A 123 -26.91 9.87 -19.77
CA PHE A 123 -27.46 10.66 -18.67
C PHE A 123 -28.20 11.93 -19.14
N PRO A 124 -29.36 11.79 -19.80
CA PRO A 124 -30.12 12.94 -20.32
C PRO A 124 -30.68 13.83 -19.20
N GLN A 125 -30.81 13.31 -17.98
CA GLN A 125 -31.31 14.04 -16.81
C GLN A 125 -30.21 14.83 -16.06
N GLY A 126 -28.97 14.80 -16.57
CA GLY A 126 -27.81 15.44 -15.97
C GLY A 126 -26.76 14.44 -15.48
N ILE A 127 -25.52 14.91 -15.38
CA ILE A 127 -24.38 14.06 -15.01
C ILE A 127 -24.47 13.59 -13.54
N PRO A 128 -24.00 12.37 -13.25
CA PRO A 128 -23.94 11.84 -11.89
C PRO A 128 -23.12 12.72 -10.92
N ALA A 129 -23.51 12.74 -9.65
CA ALA A 129 -22.99 13.69 -8.66
C ALA A 129 -21.47 13.55 -8.42
N GLU A 130 -20.92 12.34 -8.60
CA GLU A 130 -19.49 12.05 -8.53
C GLU A 130 -18.66 12.80 -9.57
N CYS A 131 -19.25 13.18 -10.70
CA CYS A 131 -18.60 13.93 -11.78
C CYS A 131 -18.53 15.45 -11.50
N ARG A 132 -19.23 15.93 -10.47
CA ARG A 132 -19.32 17.37 -10.15
C ARG A 132 -18.07 17.92 -9.46
N ARG A 133 -17.17 17.05 -9.00
CA ARG A 133 -15.87 17.41 -8.45
C ARG A 133 -14.77 17.00 -9.44
N SER A 134 -14.02 17.98 -9.95
CA SER A 134 -12.73 17.70 -10.57
C SER A 134 -11.83 17.07 -9.49
N ARG A 135 -11.56 15.78 -9.61
CA ARG A 135 -10.45 15.11 -8.92
C ARG A 135 -9.17 15.10 -9.75
N PHE A 136 -9.24 15.63 -10.98
CA PHE A 136 -8.15 15.73 -11.96
C PHE A 136 -8.30 17.00 -12.80
#